data_AF-A0AAP0X084-F1
#
_entry.id   AF-A0AAP0X084-F1
#
_cell.length_a   1.000
_cell.length_b   1.000
_cell.length_c   1.000
_cell.angle_alpha   90.00
_cell.angle_beta   90.00
_cell.angle_gamma   90.00
#
_symmetry.space_group_name_H-M   'P 1'
#
loop_
_entity.id
_entity.type
_entity.pdbx_description
1 polymer ?
#
loop_
_entity_poly.entity_id
_entity_poly.type
_entity_poly.pdbx_seq_one_letter_code
_entity_poly.pdbx_strand_id
1 'polypeptide(L)'
;MASPLSTKTLLYLQLVTFFMCLFCLREINGRGVGAGGGVGQREFDYFALALQWPGTFCQRTRYCCSSNACCRGSNAPAEFTIHGLWPDYNDGTWPACCTGPSFNIKKISTLRDTLEKYWPSLSCGSSSTCHGGKRIILGS
;
A
#
# COMPACT_ATOMS: atom_id res chain seq x y z
N MET A 1 14.15 -10.76 -59.72
CA MET A 1 14.95 -12.00 -59.68
C MET A 1 15.76 -11.97 -58.40
N ALA A 2 15.46 -12.83 -57.43
CA ALA A 2 16.21 -12.90 -56.17
C ALA A 2 17.44 -13.78 -56.37
N SER A 3 18.63 -13.27 -56.04
CA SER A 3 19.88 -14.04 -56.12
C SER A 3 19.91 -15.12 -55.05
N PRO A 4 20.34 -16.36 -55.37
CA PRO A 4 20.43 -17.43 -54.38
C PRO A 4 21.49 -17.07 -53.33
N LEU A 5 21.12 -17.20 -52.06
CA LEU A 5 22.01 -16.95 -50.93
C LEU A 5 23.16 -17.97 -50.94
N SER A 6 24.39 -17.51 -50.71
CA SER A 6 25.56 -18.39 -50.64
C SER A 6 25.43 -19.40 -49.50
N THR A 7 25.87 -20.63 -49.72
CA THR A 7 25.89 -21.71 -48.72
C THR A 7 26.61 -21.29 -47.43
N LYS A 8 27.61 -20.40 -47.54
CA LYS A 8 28.32 -19.82 -46.38
C LYS A 8 27.43 -18.89 -45.55
N THR A 9 26.59 -18.10 -46.22
CA THR A 9 25.62 -17.21 -45.57
C THR A 9 24.53 -18.03 -44.87
N LEU A 10 24.07 -19.11 -45.51
CA LEU A 10 23.11 -20.04 -44.89
C LEU A 10 23.71 -20.71 -43.65
N LEU A 11 24.95 -21.20 -43.71
CA LEU A 11 25.63 -21.79 -42.55
C LEU A 11 25.82 -20.78 -41.42
N TYR A 12 26.17 -19.54 -41.74
CA TYR A 12 26.31 -18.48 -40.75
C TYR A 12 24.97 -18.15 -40.06
N LEU A 13 23.88 -18.04 -40.84
CA LEU A 13 22.53 -17.82 -40.30
C LEU A 13 22.11 -18.97 -39.37
N GLN A 14 22.39 -20.22 -39.73
CA GLN A 14 22.09 -21.40 -38.90
C GLN A 14 22.90 -21.44 -37.60
N LEU A 15 24.17 -21.03 -37.64
CA LEU A 15 25.00 -20.96 -36.43
C LEU A 15 24.54 -19.85 -35.48
N VAL A 16 24.17 -18.69 -36.02
CA VAL A 16 23.66 -17.55 -35.22
C VAL A 16 22.32 -17.88 -34.56
N THR A 17 21.39 -18.51 -35.28
CA THR A 17 20.09 -18.92 -34.70
C THR A 17 20.27 -19.99 -33.62
N PHE A 18 21.18 -20.93 -33.82
CA PHE A 18 21.50 -21.94 -32.81
C PHE A 18 22.11 -21.31 -31.55
N PHE A 19 23.05 -20.37 -31.70
CA PHE A 19 23.66 -19.67 -30.57
C PHE A 19 22.65 -18.82 -29.80
N MET A 20 21.80 -18.06 -30.50
CA MET A 20 20.72 -17.29 -29.87
C MET A 20 19.72 -18.20 -29.15
N CYS A 21 19.40 -19.37 -29.70
CA CYS A 21 18.53 -20.35 -29.06
C CYS A 21 19.17 -20.94 -27.79
N LEU A 22 20.48 -21.24 -27.80
CA LEU A 22 21.22 -21.69 -26.62
C LEU A 22 21.25 -20.63 -25.50
N PHE A 23 21.32 -19.34 -25.85
CA PHE A 23 21.23 -18.24 -24.87
C PHE A 23 19.80 -18.03 -24.37
N CYS A 24 18.77 -18.19 -25.22
CA CYS A 24 17.36 -18.10 -24.80
C CYS A 24 16.88 -19.31 -23.99
N LEU A 25 17.39 -20.53 -24.26
CA LEU A 25 17.05 -21.74 -23.51
C LEU A 25 17.72 -21.83 -22.14
N ARG A 26 18.67 -20.93 -21.81
CA ARG A 26 19.30 -20.90 -20.49
C ARG A 26 18.41 -20.29 -19.38
N GLU A 27 17.22 -19.80 -19.74
CA GLU A 27 16.24 -19.19 -18.82
C GLU A 27 15.06 -20.12 -18.44
N ILE A 28 15.13 -21.45 -18.67
CA ILE A 28 14.07 -22.40 -18.25
C ILE A 28 14.38 -23.25 -17.01
N ASN A 29 15.56 -23.08 -16.38
CA ASN A 29 15.87 -23.73 -15.09
C ASN A 29 15.67 -22.82 -13.87
N GLY A 30 14.78 -21.82 -13.98
CA GLY A 30 14.30 -21.01 -12.85
C GLY A 30 13.01 -21.52 -12.20
N ARG A 31 12.55 -22.73 -12.49
CA ARG A 31 11.29 -23.28 -11.93
C ARG A 31 11.58 -24.08 -10.65
N GLY A 32 12.03 -23.37 -9.63
CA GLY A 32 11.95 -23.85 -8.25
C GLY A 32 10.49 -23.88 -7.82
N VAL A 33 9.93 -25.07 -7.69
CA VAL A 33 8.68 -25.29 -6.95
C VAL A 33 8.98 -25.00 -5.47
N GLY A 34 8.77 -23.75 -5.08
CA GLY A 34 8.71 -23.34 -3.69
C GLY A 34 7.38 -23.78 -3.09
N ALA A 35 7.34 -24.98 -2.54
CA ALA A 35 6.29 -25.38 -1.62
C ALA A 35 6.45 -24.55 -0.33
N GLY A 36 5.43 -23.74 -0.01
CA GLY A 36 5.22 -23.18 1.33
C GLY A 36 6.22 -22.11 1.79
N GLY A 37 6.16 -20.92 1.20
CA GLY A 37 6.79 -19.72 1.77
C GLY A 37 5.88 -18.53 1.50
N GLY A 38 5.29 -17.96 2.55
CA GLY A 38 4.53 -16.71 2.42
C GLY A 38 5.42 -15.68 1.73
N VAL A 39 4.96 -15.13 0.62
CA VAL A 39 5.64 -13.99 -0.02
C VAL A 39 5.53 -12.85 0.98
N GLY A 40 6.59 -12.64 1.76
CA GLY A 40 6.70 -11.47 2.62
C GLY A 40 6.55 -10.23 1.75
N GLN A 41 5.71 -9.28 2.19
CA GLN A 41 5.58 -8.01 1.47
C GLN A 41 6.95 -7.34 1.42
N ARG A 42 7.35 -6.86 0.23
CA ARG A 42 8.61 -6.13 0.04
C ARG A 42 8.54 -4.77 0.73
N GLU A 43 9.70 -4.14 0.93
CA GLU A 43 9.78 -2.78 1.44
C GLU A 43 9.06 -1.78 0.51
N PHE A 44 8.39 -0.81 1.12
CA PHE A 44 7.63 0.24 0.43
C PHE A 44 8.54 1.26 -0.25
N ASP A 45 8.00 1.97 -1.24
CA ASP A 45 8.79 2.89 -2.05
C ASP A 45 8.71 4.33 -1.52
N TYR A 46 7.56 4.76 -1.01
CA TYR A 46 7.36 6.09 -0.44
C TYR A 46 6.24 6.12 0.62
N PHE A 47 6.14 7.22 1.36
CA PHE A 47 5.02 7.51 2.23
C PHE A 47 4.06 8.52 1.60
N ALA A 48 2.77 8.20 1.58
CA ALA A 48 1.70 9.13 1.31
C ALA A 48 1.14 9.67 2.64
N LEU A 49 1.31 10.97 2.88
CA LEU A 49 0.59 11.68 3.95
C LEU A 49 -0.73 12.19 3.40
N ALA A 50 -1.82 11.60 3.85
CA ALA A 50 -3.16 12.01 3.46
C ALA A 50 -3.81 12.89 4.50
N LEU A 51 -4.29 14.04 4.03
CA LEU A 51 -5.04 15.00 4.82
C LEU A 51 -6.50 15.00 4.35
N GLN A 52 -7.41 15.19 5.29
CA GLN A 52 -8.84 15.32 5.01
C GLN A 52 -9.34 16.68 5.47
N TRP A 53 -10.26 17.25 4.70
CA TRP A 53 -10.96 18.49 5.05
C TRP A 53 -12.24 18.18 5.83
N PRO A 54 -12.31 18.54 7.12
CA PRO A 54 -13.48 18.25 7.96
C PRO A 54 -14.76 18.90 7.43
N GLY A 55 -14.68 20.11 6.85
CA GLY A 55 -15.87 20.80 6.33
C GLY A 55 -16.63 19.99 5.28
N THR A 56 -15.92 19.32 4.37
CA THR A 56 -16.55 18.44 3.36
C THR A 56 -16.96 17.10 3.96
N PHE A 57 -16.14 16.51 4.84
CA PHE A 57 -16.45 15.22 5.46
C PHE A 57 -17.70 15.29 6.34
N CYS A 58 -17.73 16.29 7.25
CA CYS A 58 -18.77 16.46 8.25
C CYS A 58 -20.12 16.90 7.65
N GLN A 59 -20.15 17.40 6.41
CA GLN A 59 -21.40 17.74 5.73
C GLN A 59 -22.34 16.52 5.58
N ARG A 60 -21.78 15.30 5.54
CA ARG A 60 -22.55 14.06 5.44
C ARG A 60 -22.84 13.41 6.80
N THR A 61 -22.40 13.98 7.91
CA THR A 61 -22.62 13.43 9.24
C THR A 61 -24.12 13.51 9.59
N ARG A 62 -24.74 12.35 9.85
CA ARG A 62 -26.16 12.24 10.19
C ARG A 62 -26.45 12.04 11.67
N TYR A 63 -25.49 11.48 12.41
CA TYR A 63 -25.61 11.21 13.83
C TYR A 63 -24.25 11.42 14.52
N CYS A 64 -24.33 11.67 15.82
CA CYS A 64 -23.18 11.98 16.67
C CYS A 64 -22.88 10.82 17.63
N CYS A 65 -21.63 10.76 18.04
CA CYS A 65 -21.10 9.83 19.02
C CYS A 65 -19.86 10.47 19.67
N SER A 66 -19.37 9.86 20.75
CA SER A 66 -18.23 10.40 21.51
C SER A 66 -16.93 10.49 20.70
N SER A 67 -16.72 9.61 19.73
CA SER A 67 -15.50 9.61 18.90
C SER A 67 -15.53 10.58 17.73
N ASN A 68 -16.71 11.05 17.32
CA ASN A 68 -16.87 11.84 16.10
C ASN A 68 -16.60 13.33 16.36
N ALA A 69 -15.47 13.81 15.88
CA ALA A 69 -15.07 15.21 16.07
C ALA A 69 -15.91 16.23 15.28
N CYS A 70 -16.70 15.80 14.28
CA CYS A 70 -17.69 16.67 13.65
C CYS A 70 -18.72 17.21 14.65
N CYS A 71 -18.94 16.51 15.76
CA CYS A 71 -19.96 16.83 16.75
C CYS A 71 -19.41 17.58 17.98
N ARG A 72 -18.19 18.10 17.91
CA ARG A 72 -17.56 18.85 19.02
C ARG A 72 -17.99 20.32 19.12
N GLY A 73 -19.04 20.72 18.39
CA GLY A 73 -19.56 22.09 18.41
C GLY A 73 -18.52 23.10 17.93
N SER A 74 -18.27 24.14 18.72
CA SER A 74 -17.23 25.14 18.44
C SER A 74 -15.81 24.57 18.40
N ASN A 75 -15.60 23.37 18.97
CA ASN A 75 -14.32 22.66 18.96
C ASN A 75 -14.22 21.63 17.83
N ALA A 76 -15.15 21.68 16.85
CA ALA A 76 -15.03 20.87 15.65
C ALA A 76 -13.77 21.30 14.86
N PRO A 77 -13.03 20.35 14.25
CA PRO A 77 -11.84 20.68 13.48
C PRO A 77 -12.18 21.61 12.30
N ALA A 78 -11.50 22.75 12.23
CA ALA A 78 -11.68 23.77 11.19
C ALA A 78 -10.51 23.83 10.20
N GLU A 79 -9.52 22.96 10.37
CA GLU A 79 -8.29 22.87 9.57
C GLU A 79 -8.18 21.46 8.96
N PHE A 80 -7.25 21.28 8.02
CA PHE A 80 -6.92 19.93 7.55
C PHE A 80 -6.48 19.04 8.71
N THR A 81 -7.11 17.87 8.79
CA THR A 81 -6.75 16.84 9.77
C THR A 81 -6.05 15.69 9.07
N ILE A 82 -5.18 14.98 9.78
CA ILE A 82 -4.55 13.78 9.26
C ILE A 82 -5.62 12.71 9.11
N HIS A 83 -5.66 12.11 7.92
CA HIS A 83 -6.44 10.91 7.67
C HIS A 83 -5.57 9.67 7.87
N GLY A 84 -4.39 9.65 7.23
CA GLY A 84 -3.50 8.50 7.19
C GLY A 84 -2.07 8.86 6.83
N LEU A 85 -1.14 8.02 7.29
CA LEU A 85 0.22 7.94 6.75
C LEU A 85 0.39 6.52 6.20
N TRP A 86 0.51 6.40 4.87
CA TRP A 86 0.47 5.10 4.20
C TRP A 86 1.79 4.81 3.48
N PRO A 87 2.41 3.65 3.72
CA PRO A 87 3.43 3.13 2.83
C PRO A 87 2.80 2.71 1.51
N ASP A 88 3.37 3.12 0.39
CA ASP A 88 2.87 2.84 -0.96
C ASP A 88 4.01 2.35 -1.88
N TYR A 89 3.62 1.74 -3.00
CA TYR A 89 4.52 1.34 -4.08
C TYR A 89 4.36 2.22 -5.32
N ASN A 90 5.44 2.38 -6.09
CA ASN A 90 5.43 3.16 -7.35
C ASN A 90 4.54 2.56 -8.46
N ASP A 91 4.13 1.30 -8.32
CA ASP A 91 3.22 0.62 -9.24
C ASP A 91 1.72 0.90 -8.96
N GLY A 92 1.42 1.71 -7.94
CA GLY A 92 0.07 2.07 -7.53
C GLY A 92 -0.59 1.06 -6.58
N THR A 93 0.09 -0.01 -6.20
CA THR A 93 -0.34 -0.93 -5.14
C THR A 93 0.27 -0.51 -3.80
N TRP A 94 -0.15 -1.16 -2.71
CA TRP A 94 0.35 -0.83 -1.36
C TRP A 94 0.47 -2.06 -0.46
N PRO A 95 1.47 -2.12 0.43
CA PRO A 95 1.50 -3.10 1.49
C PRO A 95 0.38 -2.80 2.49
N ALA A 96 -0.33 -3.85 2.89
CA ALA A 96 -1.37 -3.79 3.90
C ALA A 96 -1.28 -5.02 4.80
N CYS A 97 -1.61 -4.84 6.08
CA CYS A 97 -1.65 -5.91 7.06
C CYS A 97 -0.34 -6.68 7.22
N CYS A 98 0.77 -5.94 7.18
CA CYS A 98 2.10 -6.45 7.47
C CYS A 98 2.18 -7.06 8.89
N THR A 99 3.05 -8.05 9.06
CA THR A 99 3.34 -8.64 10.37
C THR A 99 4.00 -7.61 11.29
N GLY A 100 3.49 -7.46 12.50
CA GLY A 100 4.02 -6.52 13.48
C GLY A 100 3.33 -6.65 14.84
N PRO A 101 3.81 -5.92 15.85
CA PRO A 101 3.15 -5.90 17.16
C PRO A 101 1.78 -5.23 17.06
N SER A 102 0.81 -5.75 17.80
CA SER A 102 -0.49 -5.09 17.97
C SER A 102 -0.32 -3.68 18.52
N PHE A 103 -1.17 -2.75 18.06
CA PHE A 103 -1.16 -1.37 18.52
C PHE A 103 -1.24 -1.29 20.06
N ASN A 104 -0.45 -0.41 20.67
CA ASN A 104 -0.45 -0.18 22.11
C ASN A 104 -0.56 1.31 22.41
N ILE A 105 -1.74 1.74 22.86
CA ILE A 105 -2.06 3.14 23.19
C ILE A 105 -1.10 3.74 24.23
N LYS A 106 -0.54 2.93 25.13
CA LYS A 106 0.39 3.41 26.17
C LYS A 106 1.69 3.93 25.57
N LYS A 107 2.08 3.47 24.38
CA LYS A 107 3.31 3.93 23.70
C LYS A 107 3.19 5.33 23.11
N ILE A 108 1.98 5.82 22.92
CA ILE A 108 1.71 7.14 22.32
C ILE A 108 0.98 8.08 23.29
N SER A 109 0.99 7.77 24.59
CA SER A 109 0.28 8.55 25.60
C SER A 109 0.68 10.03 25.61
N THR A 110 1.96 10.33 25.35
CA THR A 110 2.50 11.69 25.27
C THR A 110 2.02 12.47 24.05
N LEU A 111 1.55 11.78 23.01
CA LEU A 111 1.06 12.39 21.76
C LEU A 111 -0.47 12.52 21.73
N ARG A 112 -1.15 12.05 22.77
CA ARG A 112 -2.60 11.87 22.76
C ARG A 112 -3.35 13.16 22.45
N ASP A 113 -3.03 14.25 23.14
CA ASP A 113 -3.73 15.52 22.97
C ASP A 113 -3.51 16.09 21.56
N THR A 114 -2.29 15.95 21.03
CA THR A 114 -1.95 16.34 19.66
C THR A 114 -2.72 15.51 18.63
N LEU A 115 -2.84 14.20 18.84
CA LEU A 115 -3.61 13.31 17.97
C LEU A 115 -5.11 13.59 18.05
N GLU A 116 -5.66 13.85 19.22
CA GLU A 116 -7.08 14.20 19.38
C GLU A 116 -7.44 15.52 18.69
N LYS A 117 -6.45 16.43 18.52
CA LYS A 117 -6.61 17.69 17.80
C LYS A 117 -6.40 17.56 16.29
N TYR A 118 -5.27 17.00 15.85
CA TYR A 118 -4.87 17.02 14.44
C TYR A 118 -5.14 15.71 13.69
N TRP A 119 -5.41 14.61 14.39
CA TRP A 119 -5.79 13.31 13.82
C TRP A 119 -7.07 12.72 14.46
N PRO A 120 -8.17 13.49 14.57
CA PRO A 120 -9.40 12.99 15.15
C PRO A 120 -10.11 11.99 14.22
N SER A 121 -10.97 11.14 14.81
CA SER A 121 -11.98 10.44 14.02
C SER A 121 -13.12 11.39 13.67
N LEU A 122 -13.56 11.37 12.42
CA LEU A 122 -14.75 12.09 11.95
C LEU A 122 -15.96 11.16 11.80
N SER A 123 -15.85 9.92 12.26
CA SER A 123 -16.88 8.89 12.12
C SER A 123 -17.24 8.28 13.47
N CYS A 124 -18.39 7.60 13.49
CA CYS A 124 -18.86 6.83 14.64
C CYS A 124 -18.57 5.33 14.53
N GLY A 125 -17.94 4.91 13.43
CA GLY A 125 -17.53 3.54 13.24
C GLY A 125 -16.31 3.19 14.09
N SER A 126 -16.10 1.88 14.30
CA SER A 126 -14.80 1.37 14.71
C SER A 126 -14.07 0.87 13.47
N SER A 127 -12.79 1.20 13.36
CA SER A 127 -11.95 0.73 12.26
C SER A 127 -11.70 -0.77 12.44
N SER A 128 -11.80 -1.53 11.35
CA SER A 128 -11.45 -2.95 11.32
C SER A 128 -9.93 -3.09 11.40
N THR A 129 -9.44 -3.95 12.29
CA THR A 129 -8.03 -4.35 12.25
C THR A 129 -7.81 -5.46 11.23
N CYS A 130 -6.56 -5.63 10.82
CA CYS A 130 -6.11 -6.69 9.92
C CYS A 130 -6.47 -8.11 10.34
N HIS A 131 -6.82 -8.33 11.62
CA HIS A 131 -7.22 -9.62 12.17
C HIS A 131 -8.68 -9.64 12.65
N GLY A 132 -9.53 -8.75 12.14
CA GLY A 132 -10.97 -8.76 12.42
C GLY A 132 -11.36 -8.27 13.82
N GLY A 133 -10.45 -7.64 14.57
CA GLY A 133 -10.77 -6.95 15.81
C GLY A 133 -11.34 -5.55 15.55
N LYS A 134 -12.34 -5.13 16.33
CA LYS A 134 -12.80 -3.74 16.35
C LYS A 134 -11.97 -2.97 17.37
N ARG A 135 -11.36 -1.86 16.98
CA ARG A 135 -10.74 -0.92 17.93
C ARG A 135 -11.15 0.51 17.60
N ILE A 136 -11.33 1.31 18.65
CA ILE A 136 -11.42 2.76 18.54
C ILE A 136 -10.00 3.26 18.31
N ILE A 137 -9.65 3.59 17.07
CA ILE A 137 -8.41 4.27 16.73
C ILE A 137 -8.69 5.78 16.74
N LEU A 138 -7.72 6.57 17.20
CA LEU A 138 -7.71 8.01 17.00
C LEU A 138 -7.35 8.24 15.53
N GLY A 139 -8.30 8.73 14.74
CA GLY A 139 -8.19 8.80 13.29
C GLY A 139 -9.11 7.79 12.60
N SER A 140 -9.65 8.20 11.46
CA SER A 140 -10.71 7.58 10.66
C SER A 140 -10.77 6.05 10.68
#